data_AF-A0AAW0P2V8-F1
#
_entry.id   AF-A0AAW0P2V8-F1
#
_cell.length_a   1.000
_cell.length_b   1.000
_cell.length_c   1.000
_cell.angle_alpha   90.00
_cell.angle_beta   90.00
_cell.angle_gamma   90.00
#
_symmetry.space_group_name_H-M   'P 1'
#
loop_
_entity.id
_entity.type
_entity.pdbx_description
1 polymer ?
#
loop_
_entity_poly.entity_id
_entity_poly.type
_entity_poly.pdbx_seq_one_letter_code
_entity_poly.pdbx_strand_id
1 'polypeptide(L)'
;MMIERFLEQEKALSQVLLADKKARHLVPSWQDMALLESLNKALDPLFEFTDTLSGEKYVSVSFLKPVLHLFNNEILSGKDGDTELTKAVKEGVLKYLNEKYDDHTTNNLLDMATLVDPRFKTTT
;
A
#
# COMPACT_ATOMS: atom_id res chain seq x y z
N MET A 1 1.02 -3.73 10.07
CA MET A 1 2.15 -2.77 9.82
C MET A 1 2.58 -2.04 11.11
N MET A 2 3.72 -1.31 11.14
CA MET A 2 4.13 -0.51 12.33
C MET A 2 3.07 0.55 12.72
N ILE A 3 2.47 1.23 11.74
CA ILE A 3 1.44 2.26 11.99
C ILE A 3 0.20 1.62 12.62
N GLU A 4 -0.31 0.54 12.05
CA GLU A 4 -1.42 -0.23 12.61
C GLU A 4 -1.19 -0.62 14.09
N ARG A 5 -0.03 -1.18 14.42
CA ARG A 5 0.33 -1.51 15.82
C ARG A 5 0.34 -0.28 16.73
N PHE A 6 0.81 0.86 16.21
CA PHE A 6 0.80 2.12 16.95
C PHE A 6 -0.64 2.58 17.23
N LEU A 7 -1.52 2.52 16.22
CA LEU A 7 -2.94 2.87 16.35
C LEU A 7 -3.65 1.95 17.37
N GLU A 8 -3.43 0.64 17.30
CA GLU A 8 -3.98 -0.33 18.27
C GLU A 8 -3.55 -0.07 19.71
N GLN A 9 -2.33 0.42 19.90
CA GLN A 9 -1.71 0.63 21.21
C GLN A 9 -1.76 2.08 21.69
N GLU A 10 -2.48 2.99 21.00
CA GLU A 10 -2.53 4.42 21.27
C GLU A 10 -2.68 4.75 22.77
N LYS A 11 -3.65 4.12 23.43
CA LYS A 11 -3.93 4.37 24.86
C LYS A 11 -2.77 3.97 25.76
N ALA A 12 -2.18 2.80 25.52
CA ALA A 12 -1.06 2.31 26.30
C ALA A 12 0.19 3.18 26.10
N LEU A 13 0.47 3.54 24.85
CA LEU A 13 1.59 4.43 24.50
C LEU A 13 1.40 5.82 25.12
N SER A 14 0.21 6.40 24.99
CA SER A 14 -0.11 7.72 25.58
C SER A 14 0.05 7.72 27.09
N GLN A 15 -0.39 6.67 27.78
CA GLN A 15 -0.21 6.56 29.24
C GLN A 15 1.27 6.55 29.66
N VAL A 16 2.10 5.77 28.96
CA VAL A 16 3.54 5.69 29.22
C VAL A 16 4.22 7.04 28.94
N LEU A 17 3.89 7.68 27.82
CA LEU A 17 4.45 8.98 27.43
C LEU A 17 4.01 10.12 28.37
N LEU A 18 2.78 10.08 28.88
CA LEU A 18 2.30 11.06 29.87
C LEU A 18 3.00 10.93 31.23
N ALA A 19 3.33 9.69 31.62
CA ALA A 19 4.01 9.41 32.88
C ALA A 19 5.46 9.93 32.89
N ASP A 20 6.17 9.87 31.76
CA ASP A 20 7.53 10.40 31.64
C ASP A 20 7.53 11.89 31.25
N LYS A 21 7.93 12.76 32.20
CA LYS A 21 8.06 14.21 31.98
C LYS A 21 8.90 14.59 30.75
N LYS A 22 9.92 13.80 30.40
CA LYS A 22 10.76 14.07 29.23
C LYS A 22 10.05 13.71 27.93
N ALA A 23 9.17 12.72 27.93
CA ALA A 23 8.49 12.20 26.75
C ALA A 23 7.07 12.76 26.53
N ARG A 24 6.52 13.54 27.49
CA ARG A 24 5.17 14.14 27.38
C ARG A 24 4.89 14.90 26.10
N HIS A 25 5.92 15.53 25.52
CA HIS A 25 5.79 16.29 24.28
C HIS A 25 5.62 15.40 23.02
N LEU A 26 5.77 14.09 23.17
CA LEU A 26 5.59 13.08 22.12
C LEU A 26 4.21 12.41 22.15
N VAL A 27 3.35 12.76 23.11
CA VAL A 27 1.98 12.23 23.18
C VAL A 27 1.26 12.68 21.91
N PRO A 28 0.77 11.76 21.07
CA PRO A 28 0.14 12.10 19.81
C PRO A 28 -1.13 12.91 20.05
N SER A 29 -1.31 13.97 19.28
CA SER A 29 -2.56 14.72 19.23
C SER A 29 -3.61 13.98 18.40
N TRP A 30 -4.88 14.40 18.51
CA TRP A 30 -5.94 13.84 17.67
C TRP A 30 -5.66 14.03 16.17
N GLN A 31 -5.00 15.13 15.78
CA GLN A 31 -4.57 15.38 14.41
C GLN A 31 -3.49 14.38 13.95
N ASP A 32 -2.54 14.06 14.82
CA ASP A 32 -1.51 13.05 14.52
C ASP A 32 -2.15 11.67 14.31
N MET A 33 -3.14 11.32 15.15
CA MET A 33 -3.87 10.06 15.02
C MET A 33 -4.66 9.98 13.71
N ALA A 34 -5.40 11.04 13.34
CA ALA A 34 -6.14 11.08 12.08
C ALA A 34 -5.22 10.99 10.85
N LEU A 35 -4.01 11.57 10.94
CA LEU A 35 -2.99 11.46 9.90
C LEU A 35 -2.46 10.02 9.79
N LEU A 36 -2.16 9.37 10.92
CA LEU A 36 -1.69 7.98 10.95
C LEU A 36 -2.77 7.02 10.43
N GLU A 37 -4.03 7.22 10.76
CA GLU A 37 -5.16 6.46 10.21
C GLU A 37 -5.27 6.62 8.70
N SER A 38 -5.13 7.85 8.19
CA SER A 38 -5.14 8.13 6.74
C SER A 38 -3.97 7.43 6.03
N LEU A 39 -2.76 7.49 6.60
CA LEU A 39 -1.59 6.79 6.06
C LEU A 39 -1.76 5.27 6.10
N ASN A 40 -2.29 4.74 7.20
CA ASN A 40 -2.56 3.31 7.32
C ASN A 40 -3.52 2.88 6.21
N LYS A 41 -4.65 3.59 6.04
CA LYS A 41 -5.63 3.29 4.98
C LYS A 41 -5.02 3.33 3.58
N ALA A 42 -4.10 4.27 3.30
CA ALA A 42 -3.45 4.38 2.01
C ALA A 42 -2.46 3.23 1.73
N LEU A 43 -1.73 2.79 2.76
CA LEU A 43 -0.61 1.86 2.64
C LEU A 43 -0.99 0.40 2.94
N ASP A 44 -2.08 0.16 3.67
CA ASP A 44 -2.53 -1.17 4.08
C ASP A 44 -2.73 -2.15 2.91
N PRO A 45 -3.37 -1.76 1.79
CA PRO A 45 -3.49 -2.66 0.63
C PRO A 45 -2.14 -3.00 -0.02
N LEU A 46 -1.16 -2.07 0.06
CA LEU A 46 0.19 -2.33 -0.43
C LEU A 46 0.93 -3.29 0.50
N PHE A 47 0.71 -3.16 1.81
CA PHE A 47 1.25 -4.08 2.80
C PHE A 47 0.70 -5.51 2.58
N GLU A 48 -0.63 -5.68 2.51
CA GLU A 48 -1.26 -6.97 2.22
C GLU A 48 -0.75 -7.58 0.91
N PHE A 49 -0.61 -6.75 -0.14
CA PHE A 49 -0.05 -7.19 -1.40
C PHE A 49 1.38 -7.68 -1.25
N THR A 50 2.26 -6.92 -0.59
CA THR A 50 3.66 -7.32 -0.40
C THR A 50 3.79 -8.55 0.49
N ASP A 51 2.95 -8.70 1.51
CA ASP A 51 2.92 -9.87 2.39
C ASP A 51 2.52 -11.11 1.59
N THR A 52 1.40 -11.04 0.87
CA THR A 52 0.90 -12.10 -0.01
C THR A 52 1.95 -12.48 -1.07
N LEU A 53 2.50 -11.48 -1.77
CA LEU A 53 3.51 -11.69 -2.80
C LEU A 53 4.78 -12.33 -2.20
N SER A 54 5.23 -11.86 -1.04
CA SER A 54 6.42 -12.41 -0.38
C SER A 54 6.22 -13.84 0.14
N GLY A 55 4.97 -14.23 0.43
CA GLY A 55 4.60 -15.58 0.88
C GLY A 55 4.48 -16.61 -0.24
N GLU A 56 4.39 -16.17 -1.50
CA GLU A 56 4.29 -17.06 -2.65
C GLU A 56 5.62 -17.80 -2.90
N LYS A 57 5.55 -19.14 -3.05
CA LYS A 57 6.74 -19.97 -3.33
C LYS A 57 7.43 -19.60 -4.64
N TYR A 58 6.68 -19.05 -5.60
CA TYR A 58 7.16 -18.63 -6.89
C TYR A 58 6.48 -17.33 -7.32
N VAL A 59 7.06 -16.20 -6.92
CA VAL A 59 6.74 -14.91 -7.51
C VAL A 59 7.31 -14.86 -8.91
N SER A 60 6.43 -14.80 -9.91
CA SER A 60 6.82 -14.68 -11.32
C SER A 60 6.49 -13.30 -11.86
N VAL A 61 7.25 -12.91 -12.88
CA VAL A 61 7.09 -11.62 -13.60
C VAL A 61 5.66 -11.45 -14.17
N SER A 62 4.97 -12.55 -14.44
CA SER A 62 3.58 -12.57 -14.95
C SER A 62 2.52 -11.98 -14.00
N PHE A 63 2.78 -11.85 -12.70
CA PHE A 63 1.86 -11.18 -11.78
C PHE A 63 1.87 -9.66 -11.93
N LEU A 64 2.96 -9.11 -12.46
CA LEU A 64 3.20 -7.67 -12.40
C LEU A 64 2.17 -6.90 -13.23
N LYS A 65 1.81 -7.38 -14.43
CA LYS A 65 0.80 -6.70 -15.26
C LYS A 65 -0.61 -6.73 -14.62
N PRO A 66 -1.14 -7.88 -14.15
CA PRO A 66 -2.39 -7.93 -13.39
C PRO A 66 -2.39 -7.03 -12.15
N VAL A 67 -1.29 -6.99 -11.40
CA VAL A 67 -1.17 -6.17 -10.19
C VAL A 67 -1.18 -4.68 -10.52
N LEU A 68 -0.41 -4.26 -11.52
CA LEU A 68 -0.42 -2.86 -11.96
C LEU A 68 -1.82 -2.44 -12.43
N HIS A 69 -2.54 -3.33 -13.10
CA HIS A 69 -3.94 -3.09 -13.47
C HIS A 69 -4.84 -2.94 -12.24
N LEU A 70 -4.72 -3.84 -11.26
CA LEU A 70 -5.49 -3.80 -10.01
C LEU A 70 -5.22 -2.52 -9.21
N PHE A 71 -3.96 -2.10 -9.14
CA PHE A 71 -3.57 -0.87 -8.44
C PHE A 71 -4.15 0.37 -9.10
N ASN A 72 -4.05 0.49 -10.43
CA ASN A 72 -4.56 1.64 -11.17
C ASN A 72 -6.09 1.77 -11.08
N ASN A 73 -6.83 0.64 -11.06
CA ASN A 73 -8.28 0.68 -11.21
C ASN A 73 -9.06 0.50 -9.89
N GLU A 74 -8.53 -0.26 -8.92
CA GLU A 74 -9.33 -0.67 -7.75
C GLU A 74 -8.69 -0.29 -6.41
N ILE A 75 -7.39 -0.55 -6.24
CA ILE A 75 -6.75 -0.46 -4.92
C ILE A 75 -6.29 0.97 -4.62
N LEU A 76 -5.52 1.56 -5.53
CA LEU A 76 -4.97 2.91 -5.39
C LEU A 76 -5.78 3.95 -6.17
N SER A 77 -6.89 3.56 -6.81
CA SER A 77 -7.83 4.53 -7.35
C SER A 77 -8.43 5.36 -6.22
N GLY A 78 -8.74 6.63 -6.52
CA GLY A 78 -9.40 7.53 -5.58
C GLY A 78 -10.80 7.01 -5.23
N LYS A 79 -11.08 6.86 -3.94
CA LYS A 79 -12.39 6.39 -3.45
C LYS A 79 -13.15 7.54 -2.78
N ASP A 80 -14.48 7.48 -2.87
CA ASP A 80 -15.35 8.37 -2.11
C ASP A 80 -15.13 8.12 -0.61
N GLY A 81 -14.63 9.13 0.10
CA GLY A 81 -14.24 9.04 1.51
C GLY A 81 -12.73 8.94 1.77
N ASP A 82 -11.88 9.09 0.74
CA ASP A 82 -10.45 9.29 0.95
C ASP A 82 -10.13 10.72 1.37
N THR A 83 -9.27 10.85 2.38
CA THR A 83 -8.71 12.15 2.78
C THR A 83 -7.77 12.67 1.69
N GLU A 84 -7.52 13.98 1.65
CA GLU A 84 -6.58 14.58 0.69
C GLU A 84 -5.18 13.96 0.80
N LEU A 85 -4.74 13.64 2.02
CA LEU A 85 -3.48 12.92 2.22
C LEU A 85 -3.52 11.50 1.63
N THR A 86 -4.61 10.77 1.85
CA THR A 86 -4.78 9.41 1.29
C THR A 86 -4.69 9.44 -0.24
N LYS A 87 -5.36 10.41 -0.88
CA LYS A 87 -5.31 10.62 -2.33
C LYS A 87 -3.90 10.93 -2.79
N ALA A 88 -3.23 11.90 -2.16
CA ALA A 88 -1.87 12.30 -2.53
C ALA A 88 -0.87 11.13 -2.43
N VAL A 89 -0.97 10.30 -1.40
CA VAL A 89 -0.13 9.10 -1.25
C VAL A 89 -0.42 8.09 -2.37
N LYS A 90 -1.70 7.78 -2.61
CA LYS A 90 -2.11 6.85 -3.67
C LYS A 90 -1.64 7.30 -5.06
N GLU A 91 -1.84 8.58 -5.39
CA GLU A 91 -1.40 9.19 -6.64
C GLU A 91 0.12 9.16 -6.78
N GLY A 92 0.86 9.48 -5.71
CA GLY A 92 2.32 9.42 -5.70
C GLY A 92 2.85 8.01 -5.98
N VAL A 93 2.25 6.98 -5.36
CA VAL A 93 2.61 5.58 -5.60
C VAL A 93 2.27 5.16 -7.03
N LEU A 94 1.05 5.47 -7.51
CA LEU A 94 0.62 5.14 -8.87
C LEU A 94 1.52 5.78 -9.92
N LYS A 95 1.84 7.07 -9.74
CA LYS A 95 2.75 7.79 -10.62
C LYS A 95 4.11 7.09 -10.70
N TYR A 96 4.71 6.78 -9.56
CA TYR A 96 5.99 6.08 -9.52
C TYR A 96 5.93 4.71 -10.22
N LEU A 97 4.90 3.92 -9.97
CA LEU A 97 4.77 2.58 -10.57
C LEU A 97 4.56 2.66 -12.08
N ASN A 98 3.70 3.55 -12.54
CA ASN A 98 3.45 3.72 -13.97
C ASN A 98 4.71 4.22 -14.67
N GLU A 99 5.42 5.21 -14.12
CA GLU A 99 6.70 5.69 -14.69
C GLU A 99 7.78 4.59 -14.69
N LYS A 100 7.84 3.76 -13.65
CA LYS A 100 8.83 2.67 -13.52
C LYS A 100 8.66 1.57 -14.58
N TYR A 101 7.43 1.32 -15.02
CA TYR A 101 7.09 0.24 -15.96
C TYR A 101 6.58 0.75 -17.32
N ASP A 102 6.78 2.04 -17.62
CA ASP A 102 6.31 2.67 -18.87
C ASP A 102 7.15 2.27 -20.10
N ASP A 103 8.36 1.73 -19.89
CA ASP A 103 9.23 1.41 -21.01
C ASP A 103 8.66 0.26 -21.87
N HIS A 104 8.69 0.46 -23.17
CA HIS A 104 8.09 -0.45 -24.15
C HIS A 104 8.64 -1.88 -24.07
N THR A 105 9.93 -2.04 -23.75
CA THR A 105 10.56 -3.37 -23.70
C THR A 105 10.07 -4.16 -22.49
N THR A 106 10.05 -3.54 -21.32
CA THR A 106 9.50 -4.12 -20.10
C THR A 106 8.01 -4.40 -20.28
N ASN A 107 7.24 -3.45 -20.81
CA ASN A 107 5.81 -3.63 -21.00
C ASN A 107 5.49 -4.86 -21.87
N ASN A 108 6.19 -5.02 -23.01
CA ASN A 108 6.06 -6.21 -23.84
C ASN A 108 6.48 -7.50 -23.13
N LEU A 109 7.56 -7.47 -22.34
CA LEU A 109 7.98 -8.61 -21.53
C LEU A 109 6.89 -9.00 -20.52
N LEU A 110 6.28 -8.02 -19.84
CA LEU A 110 5.22 -8.25 -18.88
C LEU A 110 3.97 -8.83 -19.55
N ASP A 111 3.59 -8.32 -20.72
CA ASP A 111 2.47 -8.83 -21.49
C ASP A 111 2.70 -10.29 -21.92
N MET A 112 3.87 -10.59 -22.47
CA MET A 112 4.22 -11.95 -22.85
C MET A 112 4.27 -12.89 -21.65
N ALA A 113 4.90 -12.47 -20.54
CA ALA A 113 4.99 -13.27 -19.31
C ALA A 113 3.58 -13.57 -18.75
N THR A 114 2.70 -12.57 -18.73
CA THR A 114 1.32 -12.72 -18.26
C THR A 114 0.51 -13.64 -19.16
N LEU A 115 0.64 -13.49 -20.49
CA LEU A 115 -0.08 -14.28 -21.48
C LEU A 115 0.28 -15.78 -21.44
N VAL A 116 1.56 -16.10 -21.23
CA VAL A 116 2.01 -17.50 -21.19
C VAL A 116 1.72 -18.18 -19.86
N ASP A 117 1.49 -17.40 -18.79
CA ASP A 117 1.21 -17.95 -17.47
C ASP A 117 -0.20 -18.57 -17.40
N PRO A 118 -0.32 -19.88 -17.15
CA PRO A 118 -1.60 -20.58 -17.13
C PRO A 118 -2.55 -20.05 -16.04
N ARG A 119 -2.05 -19.39 -14.98
CA ARG A 119 -2.89 -18.83 -13.91
C ARG A 119 -3.79 -17.69 -14.38
N PHE A 120 -3.39 -17.00 -15.45
CA PHE A 120 -4.14 -15.86 -16.00
C PHE A 120 -4.84 -16.20 -17.32
N LYS A 121 -4.78 -17.46 -17.77
CA LYS A 121 -5.56 -17.91 -18.92
C LYS A 121 -7.03 -17.98 -18.52
N THR A 122 -7.87 -17.27 -19.25
CA THR A 122 -9.31 -17.53 -19.24
C THR A 122 -9.55 -18.93 -19.80
N THR A 123 -9.80 -19.90 -18.92
CA THR A 123 -10.35 -21.20 -19.33
C THR A 123 -11.59 -20.93 -20.16
N THR A 124 -11.47 -21.17 -21.47
CA THR A 124 -12.58 -21.20 -22.41
C THR A 124 -13.05 -22.64 -22.51
#